data_AF-A0A6L3XAL5-F1
#
_entry.id   AF-A0A6L3XAL5-F1
#
_cell.length_a   1.000
_cell.length_b   1.000
_cell.length_c   1.000
_cell.angle_alpha   90.00
_cell.angle_beta   90.00
_cell.angle_gamma   90.00
#
_symmetry.space_group_name_H-M   'P 1'
#
loop_
_entity.id
_entity.type
_entity.pdbx_description
1 polymer ?
#
loop_
_entity_poly.entity_id
_entity_poly.type
_entity_poly.pdbx_seq_one_letter_code
_entity_poly.pdbx_strand_id
1 'polypeptide(L)' 'ADDYNRFLPGEGWVTELRDWVRQYAGVEFEWETRVILRADAVQGATLGSAGRLGYNTWLGLQPQPVPRGDLVYRAER' A
#
# COMPACT_ATOMS: atom_id res chain seq x y z
N ALA A 1 4.44 -2.92 10.10
CA ALA A 1 4.75 -2.48 8.72
C ALA A 1 4.96 -3.69 7.80
N ASP A 2 5.46 -4.81 8.30
CA ASP A 2 5.78 -6.00 7.49
C ASP A 2 4.59 -6.55 6.67
N ASP A 3 3.38 -6.55 7.23
CA ASP A 3 2.18 -6.94 6.46
C ASP A 3 1.88 -5.99 5.32
N TYR A 4 2.06 -4.68 5.52
CA TYR A 4 1.90 -3.66 4.47
C TYR A 4 2.89 -3.90 3.32
N ASN A 5 4.09 -4.40 3.63
CA ASN A 5 5.09 -4.71 2.62
C ASN A 5 4.61 -5.78 1.64
N ARG A 6 3.72 -6.69 2.05
CA ARG A 6 3.14 -7.72 1.17
C ARG A 6 2.12 -7.17 0.17
N PHE A 7 1.63 -5.96 0.41
CA PHE A 7 0.75 -5.24 -0.51
C PHE A 7 1.52 -4.28 -1.42
N LEU A 8 2.87 -4.29 -1.43
CA LEU A 8 3.63 -3.45 -2.35
C LEU A 8 3.52 -3.97 -3.79
N PRO A 9 3.73 -3.11 -4.81
CA PRO A 9 3.71 -3.58 -6.19
C PRO A 9 4.76 -4.67 -6.43
N GLY A 10 4.31 -5.78 -7.00
CA GLY A 10 5.13 -6.97 -7.28
C GLY A 10 5.02 -8.09 -6.24
N GLU A 11 4.34 -7.87 -5.12
CA GLU A 11 4.12 -8.86 -4.07
C GLU A 11 2.82 -9.65 -4.28
N GLY A 12 2.63 -10.78 -3.60
CA GLY A 12 1.48 -11.66 -3.84
C GLY A 12 0.13 -11.12 -3.33
N TRP A 13 0.10 -10.46 -2.16
CA TRP A 13 -1.16 -10.10 -1.51
C TRP A 13 -1.93 -9.00 -2.24
N VAL A 14 -1.25 -8.15 -3.01
CA VAL A 14 -1.94 -7.15 -3.84
C VAL A 14 -2.77 -7.81 -4.95
N THR A 15 -2.27 -8.88 -5.55
CA THR A 15 -2.99 -9.64 -6.57
C THR A 15 -4.19 -10.35 -5.96
N GLU A 16 -4.00 -11.04 -4.83
CA GLU A 16 -5.09 -11.74 -4.11
C GLU A 16 -6.19 -10.76 -3.68
N LEU A 17 -5.81 -9.61 -3.11
CA LEU A 17 -6.76 -8.56 -2.74
C LEU A 17 -7.57 -8.09 -3.94
N ARG A 18 -6.89 -7.84 -5.08
CA ARG A 18 -7.55 -7.37 -6.30
C ARG A 18 -8.55 -8.40 -6.84
N ASP A 19 -8.14 -9.67 -6.85
CA ASP A 19 -8.96 -10.77 -7.34
C ASP A 19 -10.20 -10.98 -6.47
N TRP A 20 -10.07 -10.87 -5.14
CA TRP A 20 -11.23 -10.92 -4.24
C TRP A 20 -12.18 -9.76 -4.49
N VAL A 21 -11.71 -8.52 -4.54
CA VAL A 21 -12.60 -7.38 -4.77
C VAL A 21 -13.29 -7.52 -6.14
N ARG A 22 -12.59 -8.01 -7.17
CA ARG A 22 -13.20 -8.32 -8.49
C ARG A 22 -14.28 -9.39 -8.39
N GLN A 23 -14.02 -10.45 -7.64
CA GLN A 23 -14.96 -11.57 -7.47
C GLN A 23 -16.22 -11.16 -6.70
N TYR A 24 -16.08 -10.31 -5.68
CA TYR A 24 -17.20 -9.88 -4.84
C TYR A 24 -17.99 -8.70 -5.41
N ALA A 25 -17.30 -7.70 -5.99
CA ALA A 25 -17.95 -6.51 -6.56
C ALA A 25 -18.41 -6.73 -8.01
N GLY A 26 -17.90 -7.76 -8.69
CA GLY A 26 -18.15 -8.00 -10.11
C GLY A 26 -17.36 -7.07 -11.03
N VAL A 27 -17.60 -7.20 -12.33
CA VAL A 27 -16.99 -6.39 -13.41
C VAL A 27 -17.90 -5.26 -13.89
N GLU A 28 -19.05 -5.09 -13.26
CA GLU A 28 -20.08 -4.13 -13.66
C GLU A 28 -19.73 -2.69 -13.27
N PHE A 29 -18.82 -2.51 -12.31
CA PHE A 29 -18.37 -1.22 -11.80
C PHE A 29 -16.85 -1.12 -11.86
N GLU A 30 -16.35 0.09 -12.13
CA GLU A 30 -14.94 0.40 -11.91
C GLU A 30 -14.71 0.68 -10.42
N TRP A 31 -13.66 0.07 -9.86
CA TRP A 31 -13.30 0.26 -8.46
C TRP A 31 -11.80 0.40 -8.26
N GLU A 32 -11.47 1.08 -7.16
CA GLU A 32 -10.10 1.27 -6.68
C GLU A 32 -10.02 0.80 -5.23
N THR A 33 -8.98 0.03 -4.92
CA THR A 33 -8.65 -0.35 -3.55
C THR A 33 -7.44 0.43 -3.09
N ARG A 34 -7.60 1.18 -1.99
CA ARG A 34 -6.53 1.93 -1.34
C ARG A 34 -6.07 1.20 -0.08
N VAL A 35 -4.78 0.86 -0.02
CA VAL A 35 -4.19 0.26 1.17
C VAL A 35 -3.73 1.38 2.09
N ILE A 36 -4.23 1.39 3.33
CA ILE A 36 -3.91 2.42 4.31
C ILE A 36 -2.94 1.86 5.36
N LEU A 37 -1.72 2.40 5.38
CA LEU A 37 -0.77 2.18 6.46
C LEU A 37 -1.17 3.02 7.66
N ARG A 38 -1.27 2.38 8.83
CA ARG A 38 -1.54 3.10 10.07
C ARG A 38 -0.42 4.11 10.38
N ALA A 39 -0.82 5.22 10.97
CA ALA A 39 0.03 6.33 11.34
C ALA A 39 1.28 5.93 12.16
N ASP A 40 1.09 5.03 13.13
CA ASP A 40 2.15 4.52 14.03
C ASP A 40 3.16 3.60 13.33
N ALA A 41 2.78 3.05 12.18
CA ALA A 41 3.61 2.14 11.40
C ALA A 41 4.39 2.85 10.27
N VAL A 42 4.18 4.16 10.08
CA VAL A 42 4.93 4.98 9.10
C VAL A 42 6.36 5.17 9.62
N GLN A 43 7.35 4.76 8.85
CA GLN A 43 8.77 4.88 9.20
C GLN A 43 9.47 5.87 8.27
N GLY A 44 10.36 6.70 8.84
CA GLY A 44 11.18 7.61 8.05
C GLY A 44 12.27 6.86 7.26
N ALA A 45 12.73 7.48 6.17
CA ALA A 45 13.83 6.94 5.38
C ALA A 45 15.13 6.87 6.18
N THR A 46 15.73 5.68 6.24
CA THR A 46 17.02 5.44 6.89
C THR A 46 17.97 4.73 5.93
N LEU A 47 19.23 5.17 5.89
CA LEU A 47 20.26 4.53 5.06
C LEU A 47 20.49 3.08 5.51
N GLY A 48 20.66 2.17 4.55
CA GLY A 48 20.84 0.74 4.81
C GLY A 48 19.56 -0.02 5.18
N SER A 49 18.39 0.65 5.21
CA SER A 49 17.11 -0.03 5.36
C SER A 49 16.68 -0.74 4.06
N ALA A 50 15.88 -1.80 4.20
CA ALA A 50 15.26 -2.52 3.07
C ALA A 50 14.01 -1.82 2.49
N GLY A 51 13.79 -0.55 2.84
CA GLY A 51 12.65 0.24 2.36
C GLY A 51 12.72 0.50 0.85
N ARG A 52 11.58 0.40 0.17
CA ARG A 52 11.41 0.76 -1.24
C ARG A 52 10.91 2.20 -1.35
N LEU A 53 11.70 3.05 -2.00
CA LEU A 53 11.38 4.46 -2.20
C LEU A 53 10.05 4.62 -2.95
N GLY A 54 9.22 5.56 -2.49
CA GLY A 54 7.90 5.82 -3.09
C GLY A 54 6.80 4.84 -2.67
N TYR A 55 7.10 3.87 -1.80
CA TYR A 55 6.13 2.86 -1.36
C TYR A 55 5.96 2.78 0.15
N ASN A 56 7.05 2.50 0.86
CA ASN A 56 7.05 2.34 2.32
C ASN A 56 8.14 3.19 3.00
N THR A 57 8.68 4.17 2.27
CA THR A 57 9.82 4.99 2.69
C THR A 57 9.51 6.44 2.40
N TRP A 58 9.45 7.28 3.44
CA TRP A 58 9.15 8.71 3.33
C TRP A 58 10.34 9.55 3.80
N LEU A 59 10.73 10.53 2.97
CA LEU A 59 11.85 11.43 3.25
C LEU A 59 11.44 12.56 4.18
N GLY A 60 12.42 13.09 4.92
CA GLY A 60 12.26 14.22 5.82
C GLY A 60 11.65 13.85 7.18
N LEU A 61 11.63 14.82 8.08
CA LEU A 61 10.87 14.69 9.34
C LEU A 61 9.40 14.53 8.99
N GLN A 62 8.77 13.49 9.54
CA GLN A 62 7.33 13.30 9.50
C GLN A 62 6.78 13.89 10.81
N PRO A 63 6.44 15.19 10.87
CA PRO A 63 6.15 15.87 12.13
C PRO A 63 4.86 15.38 12.79
N GLN A 64 3.99 14.69 12.04
CA GLN A 64 2.79 14.06 12.56
C GLN A 64 2.64 12.65 12.00
N PRO A 65 2.35 11.65 12.87
CA PRO A 65 1.99 10.32 12.42
C PRO A 65 0.60 10.41 11.79
N VAL A 66 0.56 10.49 10.46
CA VAL A 66 -0.68 10.45 9.67
C VAL A 66 -0.76 9.10 8.96
N PRO A 67 -1.95 8.49 8.85
CA PRO A 67 -2.11 7.30 8.02
C PRO A 67 -1.71 7.60 6.58
N ARG A 68 -1.06 6.66 5.91
CA ARG A 68 -0.59 6.81 4.52
C ARG A 68 -1.40 5.91 3.60
N GLY A 69 -2.02 6.50 2.59
CA GLY A 69 -2.87 5.82 1.61
C GLY A 69 -2.36 5.99 0.19
N ASP A 70 -1.04 6.06 0.03
CA ASP A 70 -0.36 6.40 -1.22
C ASP A 70 -0.46 5.26 -2.26
N LEU A 71 -0.73 4.02 -1.80
CA LEU A 71 -0.92 2.85 -2.65
C LEU A 71 -2.39 2.67 -3.04
N VAL A 72 -2.67 2.77 -4.33
CA VAL A 72 -4.00 2.57 -4.92
C VAL A 72 -3.91 1.56 -6.06
N TYR A 73 -4.80 0.58 -6.04
CA TYR A 73 -4.87 -0.52 -7.01
C TYR A 73 -6.23 -0.52 -7.71
N ARG A 74 -6.23 -0.67 -9.03
CA ARG A 74 -7.45 -0.84 -9.82
C ARG A 74 -7.72 -2.32 -10.05
N ALA A 75 -8.98 -2.70 -10.19
CA ALA A 75 -9.41 -4.05 -10.55
C ALA A 75 -8.75 -4.61 -11.82
N GLU A 76 -8.65 -3.75 -12.82
CA GLU A 76 -8.34 -4.11 -14.21
C GLU A 76 -6.87 -3.82 -14.57
N ARG A 77 -6.06 -3.26 -13.64
CA ARG A 77 -4.67 -2.85 -13.93
C ARG A 77 -3.72 -3.09 -12.77
#